data_AF-A0A1Q3CFB9-F1
#
_entry.id   AF-A0A1Q3CFB9-F1
#
_cell.length_a   1.000
_cell.length_b   1.000
_cell.length_c   1.000
_cell.angle_alpha   90.00
_cell.angle_beta   90.00
_cell.angle_gamma   90.00
#
_symmetry.space_group_name_H-M   'P 1'
#
loop_
_entity.id
_entity.type
_entity.pdbx_description
1 polymer ?
#
loop_
_entity_poly.entity_id
_entity_poly.type
_entity_poly.pdbx_seq_one_letter_code
_entity_poly.pdbx_strand_id
1 'polypeptide(L)'
;MEMTEKKEAENNDTQSGAVDSTDDTSKDAEERHARDLKASLHPLKHKFVFWYTRRAPGVRTQTSYEDNIKKIVEFSTVEGFWVCYCHLARASTLPSPTDLHLFKEGIRPLWEDSANSNGGKWIIRFKKVVSGRFWEDLVLALVGDQLEYGDNICGAVLSVRFNEDILSVWNRNASDHQAVMALRDAIKRHLKLPHGYVMEYKPHDASLRDNSSYRNTWLRG
;
A
#
# COMPACT_ATOMS: atom_id res chain seq x y z
N MET A 1 15.66 59.67 40.20
CA MET A 1 14.50 59.97 39.36
C MET A 1 15.06 60.13 37.95
N GLU A 2 15.12 59.03 37.22
CA GLU A 2 15.65 58.99 35.86
C GLU A 2 14.83 57.94 35.13
N MET A 3 14.01 58.40 34.20
CA MET A 3 13.20 57.57 33.32
C MET A 3 13.97 57.33 32.04
N THR A 4 14.07 56.07 31.62
CA THR A 4 14.35 55.74 30.23
C THR A 4 13.69 54.41 29.85
N GLU A 5 12.59 54.58 29.12
CA GLU A 5 12.18 53.87 27.90
C GLU A 5 11.90 52.35 27.93
N LYS A 6 10.60 52.08 27.87
CA LYS A 6 9.97 50.86 27.33
C LYS A 6 10.52 50.54 25.93
N LYS A 7 10.84 49.27 25.70
CA LYS A 7 10.93 48.68 24.36
C LYS A 7 9.87 47.60 24.24
N GLU A 8 8.90 47.86 23.38
CA GLU A 8 7.88 46.89 22.93
C GLU A 8 8.57 45.75 22.18
N ALA A 9 8.18 44.51 22.49
CA ALA A 9 8.47 43.34 21.67
C ALA A 9 7.12 42.87 21.12
N GLU A 10 6.88 43.19 19.86
CA GLU A 10 5.71 42.75 19.10
C GLU A 10 5.77 41.23 18.86
N ASN A 11 4.63 40.60 19.10
CA ASN A 11 4.29 39.24 18.71
C ASN A 11 4.47 39.05 17.19
N ASN A 12 5.27 38.06 16.80
CA ASN A 12 5.12 37.41 15.50
C ASN A 12 4.63 35.98 15.74
N ASP A 13 3.32 35.86 15.89
CA ASP A 13 2.60 34.59 15.90
C ASP A 13 2.45 34.16 14.43
N THR A 14 3.46 33.44 13.91
CA THR A 14 3.44 32.88 12.56
C THR A 14 2.50 31.69 12.55
N GLN A 15 1.21 31.98 12.39
CA GLN A 15 0.17 31.00 12.11
C GLN A 15 0.41 30.44 10.70
N SER A 16 1.18 29.36 10.60
CA SER A 16 1.36 28.63 9.34
C SER A 16 0.11 27.79 9.07
N GLY A 17 -0.60 28.17 8.02
CA GLY A 17 -1.85 27.55 7.57
C GLY A 17 -1.65 26.09 7.19
N ALA A 18 -2.37 25.22 7.89
CA ALA A 18 -2.53 23.82 7.57
C ALA A 18 -4.02 23.52 7.37
N VAL A 19 -4.68 24.20 6.43
CA VAL A 19 -6.07 23.91 6.04
C VAL A 19 -6.27 24.29 4.56
N ASP A 20 -6.02 23.37 3.63
CA ASP A 20 -6.64 23.44 2.28
C ASP A 20 -6.51 22.15 1.43
N SER A 21 -5.64 21.20 1.78
CA SER A 21 -5.31 20.09 0.87
C SER A 21 -6.39 18.99 0.73
N THR A 22 -7.38 18.95 1.62
CA THR A 22 -8.39 17.86 1.63
C THR A 22 -9.62 18.14 0.77
N ASP A 23 -9.98 19.41 0.56
CA ASP A 23 -11.15 19.80 -0.22
C ASP A 23 -10.90 19.62 -1.72
N ASP A 24 -9.69 19.94 -2.18
CA ASP A 24 -9.27 19.84 -3.58
C ASP A 24 -9.23 18.39 -4.09
N THR A 25 -8.73 17.46 -3.27
CA THR A 25 -8.67 16.03 -3.64
C THR A 25 -10.07 15.39 -3.75
N SER A 26 -11.05 15.93 -3.02
CA SER A 26 -12.42 15.44 -3.03
C SER A 26 -13.16 15.85 -4.30
N LYS A 27 -13.01 17.11 -4.73
CA LYS A 27 -13.59 17.63 -5.98
C LYS A 27 -13.01 16.94 -7.20
N ASP A 28 -11.69 16.75 -7.24
CA ASP A 28 -11.02 16.01 -8.31
C ASP A 28 -11.55 14.57 -8.47
N ALA A 29 -11.84 13.90 -7.36
CA ALA A 29 -12.39 12.55 -7.37
C ALA A 29 -13.83 12.53 -7.91
N GLU A 30 -14.66 13.50 -7.50
CA GLU A 30 -16.04 13.64 -7.97
C GLU A 30 -16.11 13.97 -9.47
N GLU A 31 -15.30 14.92 -9.94
CA GLU A 31 -15.22 15.27 -11.35
C GLU A 31 -14.76 14.09 -12.22
N ARG A 32 -13.77 13.34 -11.73
CA ARG A 32 -13.34 12.09 -12.39
C ARG A 32 -14.49 11.09 -12.46
N HIS A 33 -15.20 10.85 -11.36
CA HIS A 33 -16.32 9.91 -11.35
C HIS A 33 -17.41 10.34 -12.33
N ALA A 34 -17.76 11.63 -12.37
CA ALA A 34 -18.76 12.15 -13.29
C ALA A 34 -18.35 11.94 -14.77
N ARG A 35 -17.06 12.16 -15.09
CA ARG A 35 -16.51 11.92 -16.43
C ARG A 35 -16.53 10.43 -16.81
N ASP A 36 -16.12 9.55 -15.91
CA ASP A 36 -16.08 8.10 -16.14
C ASP A 36 -17.51 7.54 -16.35
N LEU A 37 -18.47 7.99 -15.54
CA LEU A 37 -19.89 7.63 -15.69
C LEU A 37 -20.47 8.15 -17.01
N LYS A 38 -20.13 9.37 -17.43
CA LYS A 38 -20.53 9.92 -18.74
C LYS A 38 -19.99 9.09 -19.90
N ALA A 39 -18.83 8.47 -19.72
CA ALA A 39 -18.23 7.53 -20.68
C ALA A 39 -18.77 6.09 -20.56
N SER A 40 -19.79 5.84 -19.73
CA SER A 40 -20.35 4.50 -19.46
C SER A 40 -19.32 3.51 -18.88
N LEU A 41 -18.37 4.00 -18.09
CA LEU A 41 -17.42 3.18 -17.34
C LEU A 41 -17.85 3.07 -15.87
N HIS A 42 -17.28 2.09 -15.15
CA HIS A 42 -17.53 1.91 -13.72
C HIS A 42 -16.35 2.47 -12.91
N PRO A 43 -16.44 3.69 -12.35
CA PRO A 43 -15.35 4.28 -11.60
C PRO A 43 -15.07 3.52 -10.31
N LEU A 44 -13.78 3.33 -10.02
CA LEU A 44 -13.30 2.87 -8.73
C LEU A 44 -13.21 4.04 -7.76
N LYS A 45 -13.44 3.76 -6.47
CA LYS A 45 -13.30 4.76 -5.39
C LYS A 45 -11.92 5.42 -5.37
N HIS A 46 -10.88 4.61 -5.55
CA HIS A 46 -9.50 5.07 -5.64
C HIS A 46 -8.91 4.73 -7.00
N LYS A 47 -8.00 5.58 -7.48
CA LYS A 47 -7.08 5.20 -8.55
C LYS A 47 -6.02 4.25 -7.99
N PHE A 48 -5.58 3.30 -8.80
CA PHE A 48 -4.55 2.35 -8.42
C PHE A 48 -3.45 2.27 -9.46
N VAL A 49 -2.28 1.84 -9.01
CA VAL A 49 -1.08 1.70 -9.84
C VAL A 49 -0.47 0.32 -9.59
N PHE A 50 -0.24 -0.43 -10.67
CA PHE A 50 0.61 -1.61 -10.62
C PHE A 50 2.08 -1.21 -10.74
N TRP A 51 2.91 -1.77 -9.87
CA TRP A 51 4.36 -1.62 -9.90
C TRP A 51 5.04 -2.99 -9.94
N TYR A 52 6.28 -2.99 -10.42
CA TYR A 52 7.10 -4.19 -10.54
C TYR A 52 8.51 -3.93 -10.03
N THR A 53 9.01 -4.82 -9.19
CA THR A 53 10.41 -4.84 -8.77
C THR A 53 11.02 -6.20 -9.07
N ARG A 54 12.19 -6.21 -9.72
CA ARG A 54 13.01 -7.42 -9.91
C ARG A 54 14.38 -7.19 -9.33
N ARG A 55 14.85 -8.12 -8.49
CA ARG A 55 16.23 -8.11 -8.02
C ARG A 55 17.02 -9.11 -8.85
N ALA A 56 18.07 -8.65 -9.53
CA ALA A 56 18.99 -9.54 -10.22
C ALA A 56 19.71 -10.44 -9.19
N PRO A 57 19.70 -11.78 -9.37
CA PRO A 57 20.46 -12.68 -8.50
C PRO A 57 21.95 -12.28 -8.49
N GLY A 58 22.55 -12.14 -7.31
CA GLY A 58 23.99 -11.89 -7.16
C GLY A 58 24.43 -10.42 -7.17
N VAL A 59 23.55 -9.46 -7.47
CA VAL A 59 23.87 -8.03 -7.38
C VAL A 59 23.79 -7.59 -5.90
N ARG A 60 24.96 -7.46 -5.26
CA ARG A 60 25.13 -6.94 -3.88
C ARG A 60 25.23 -5.42 -3.80
N THR A 61 25.37 -4.74 -4.94
CA THR A 61 25.48 -3.28 -4.96
C THR A 61 24.13 -2.67 -4.62
N GLN A 62 24.13 -1.77 -3.63
CA GLN A 62 23.02 -0.86 -3.31
C GLN A 62 22.76 0.11 -4.48
N THR A 63 22.39 -0.36 -5.68
CA THR A 63 21.45 0.45 -6.45
C THR A 63 20.22 0.55 -5.57
N SER A 64 19.75 1.77 -5.32
CA SER A 64 18.72 1.99 -4.32
C SER A 64 17.52 1.10 -4.68
N TYR A 65 16.84 0.54 -3.68
CA TYR A 65 15.64 -0.27 -3.94
C TYR A 65 14.63 0.51 -4.81
N GLU A 66 14.62 1.83 -4.65
CA GLU A 66 13.91 2.81 -5.46
C GLU A 66 14.27 2.77 -6.96
N ASP A 67 15.53 2.58 -7.35
CA ASP A 67 15.93 2.51 -8.78
C ASP A 67 15.35 1.30 -9.50
N ASN A 68 14.95 0.26 -8.76
CA ASN A 68 14.45 -0.99 -9.31
C ASN A 68 12.92 -1.08 -9.35
N ILE A 69 12.21 -0.11 -8.75
CA ILE A 69 10.75 -0.09 -8.76
C ILE A 69 10.24 0.58 -10.03
N LYS A 70 9.45 -0.15 -10.81
CA LYS A 70 8.93 0.32 -12.10
C LYS A 70 7.42 0.41 -12.05
N LYS A 71 6.88 1.59 -12.33
CA LYS A 71 5.45 1.77 -12.61
C LYS A 71 5.11 1.01 -13.90
N ILE A 72 4.10 0.15 -13.86
CA ILE A 72 3.62 -0.60 -15.02
C ILE A 72 2.47 0.15 -15.67
N VAL A 73 1.39 0.36 -14.91
CA VAL A 73 0.14 0.93 -15.42
C VAL A 73 -0.69 1.47 -14.26
N GLU A 74 -1.50 2.49 -14.56
CA GLU A 74 -2.48 3.07 -13.65
C GLU A 74 -3.89 2.91 -14.21
N PHE A 75 -4.87 2.83 -13.32
CA PHE A 75 -6.27 2.72 -13.71
C PHE A 75 -7.17 3.32 -12.62
N SER A 76 -8.37 3.75 -13.04
CA SER A 76 -9.37 4.36 -12.16
C SER A 76 -10.78 3.81 -12.35
N THR A 77 -10.94 2.79 -13.21
CA THR A 77 -12.23 2.15 -13.52
C THR A 77 -12.09 0.63 -13.50
N VAL A 78 -13.21 -0.08 -13.36
CA VAL A 78 -13.27 -1.55 -13.39
C VAL A 78 -12.78 -2.08 -14.75
N GLU A 79 -13.15 -1.42 -15.85
CA GLU A 79 -12.71 -1.76 -17.19
C GLU A 79 -11.20 -1.58 -17.34
N GLY A 80 -10.68 -0.45 -16.85
CA GLY A 80 -9.24 -0.17 -16.85
C GLY A 80 -8.47 -1.24 -16.07
N PHE A 81 -8.99 -1.65 -14.91
CA PHE A 81 -8.45 -2.76 -14.15
C PHE A 81 -8.36 -4.05 -14.99
N TRP A 82 -9.45 -4.48 -15.62
CA TRP A 82 -9.46 -5.74 -16.38
C TRP A 82 -8.62 -5.68 -17.66
N VAL A 83 -8.59 -4.55 -18.36
CA VAL A 83 -7.69 -4.33 -19.50
C VAL A 83 -6.24 -4.50 -19.07
N CYS A 84 -5.86 -4.00 -17.90
CA CYS A 84 -4.52 -4.17 -17.37
C CYS A 84 -4.26 -5.60 -16.89
N TYR A 85 -5.08 -6.09 -15.97
CA TYR A 85 -4.85 -7.32 -15.21
C TYR A 85 -4.82 -8.56 -16.10
N CYS A 86 -5.71 -8.65 -17.10
CA CYS A 86 -5.74 -9.78 -18.04
C CYS A 86 -4.48 -9.91 -18.90
N HIS A 87 -3.71 -8.83 -19.06
CA HIS A 87 -2.47 -8.82 -19.87
C HIS A 87 -1.20 -8.88 -19.00
N LEU A 88 -1.32 -8.86 -17.68
CA LEU A 88 -0.17 -9.06 -16.79
C LEU A 88 0.25 -10.53 -16.78
N ALA A 89 1.57 -10.74 -16.64
CA ALA A 89 2.10 -12.07 -16.40
C ALA A 89 1.51 -12.65 -15.09
N ARG A 90 1.05 -13.90 -15.14
CA ARG A 90 0.49 -14.56 -13.95
C ARG A 90 1.57 -14.78 -12.90
N ALA A 91 1.15 -14.83 -11.63
CA ALA A 91 2.03 -15.09 -10.49
C ALA A 91 2.98 -16.30 -10.72
N SER A 92 2.47 -17.38 -11.29
CA SER A 92 3.20 -18.62 -11.55
C SER A 92 4.28 -18.50 -12.64
N THR A 93 4.22 -17.48 -13.49
CA THR A 93 5.17 -17.26 -14.59
C THR A 93 6.20 -16.16 -14.28
N LEU A 94 6.04 -15.45 -13.16
CA LEU A 94 6.97 -14.40 -12.76
C LEU A 94 8.33 -14.99 -12.34
N PRO A 95 9.46 -14.40 -12.79
CA PRO A 95 10.79 -14.84 -12.35
C PRO A 95 10.98 -14.64 -10.84
N SER A 96 11.66 -15.57 -10.16
CA SER A 96 12.05 -15.37 -8.76
C SER A 96 13.46 -14.75 -8.66
N PRO A 97 13.71 -13.75 -7.79
CA PRO A 97 12.73 -13.03 -6.97
C PRO A 97 12.08 -11.85 -7.74
N THR A 98 10.77 -11.73 -7.61
CA THR A 98 9.97 -10.60 -8.14
C THR A 98 8.98 -10.14 -7.08
N ASP A 99 8.72 -8.83 -7.04
CA ASP A 99 7.62 -8.24 -6.31
C ASP A 99 6.67 -7.55 -7.30
N LEU A 100 5.39 -7.94 -7.27
CA LEU A 100 4.31 -7.27 -7.97
C LEU A 100 3.50 -6.49 -6.93
N HIS A 101 3.31 -5.19 -7.15
CA HIS A 101 2.68 -4.30 -6.19
C HIS A 101 1.42 -3.69 -6.80
N LEU A 102 0.36 -3.57 -6.01
CA LEU A 102 -0.83 -2.79 -6.35
C LEU A 102 -1.06 -1.76 -5.24
N PHE A 103 -0.82 -0.49 -5.52
CA PHE A 103 -0.94 0.58 -4.53
C PHE A 103 -1.92 1.64 -5.00
N LYS A 104 -2.57 2.31 -4.05
CA LYS A 104 -3.35 3.51 -4.37
C LYS A 104 -2.44 4.55 -5.02
N GLU A 105 -2.99 5.30 -5.98
CA GLU A 105 -2.27 6.38 -6.62
C GLU A 105 -1.80 7.42 -5.59
N GLY A 106 -0.62 8.02 -5.86
CA GLY A 106 0.06 8.90 -4.93
C GLY A 106 0.87 8.19 -3.83
N ILE A 107 0.75 6.87 -3.68
CA ILE A 107 1.52 6.09 -2.69
C ILE A 107 2.52 5.18 -3.42
N ARG A 108 3.81 5.41 -3.21
CA ARG A 108 4.86 4.55 -3.73
C ARG A 108 4.99 3.29 -2.86
N PRO A 109 5.30 2.10 -3.41
CA PRO A 109 5.53 0.87 -2.63
C PRO A 109 6.90 0.87 -1.90
N LEU A 110 7.20 1.97 -1.22
CA LEU A 110 8.45 2.29 -0.54
C LEU A 110 8.14 2.63 0.91
N TRP A 111 9.03 2.26 1.84
CA TRP A 111 8.85 2.53 3.27
C TRP A 111 9.10 4.01 3.60
N GLU A 112 9.83 4.69 2.74
CA GLU A 112 10.12 6.13 2.80
C GLU A 112 8.94 6.99 2.36
N ASP A 113 7.94 6.40 1.69
CA ASP A 113 6.71 7.11 1.34
C ASP A 113 5.98 7.55 2.61
N SER A 114 5.50 8.80 2.64
CA SER A 114 4.88 9.38 3.83
C SER A 114 3.63 8.62 4.27
N ALA A 115 2.94 7.95 3.34
CA ALA A 115 1.80 7.10 3.66
C ALA A 115 2.21 5.75 4.27
N ASN A 116 3.46 5.30 4.11
CA ASN A 116 3.92 4.00 4.59
C ASN A 116 4.87 4.11 5.79
N SER A 117 5.52 5.25 6.02
CA SER A 117 6.61 5.38 7.01
C SER A 117 6.23 5.02 8.45
N ASN A 118 5.00 5.33 8.85
CA ASN A 118 4.44 4.98 10.17
C ASN A 118 3.58 3.70 10.15
N GLY A 119 3.61 3.00 9.01
CA GLY A 119 2.74 1.89 8.70
C GLY A 119 3.31 0.53 9.06
N GLY A 120 2.62 -0.48 8.56
CA GLY A 120 3.08 -1.86 8.63
C GLY A 120 2.40 -2.70 7.59
N LYS A 121 2.62 -4.01 7.69
CA LYS A 121 2.02 -4.97 6.77
C LYS A 121 1.59 -6.25 7.46
N TRP A 122 0.45 -6.77 7.03
CA TRP A 122 0.10 -8.18 7.20
C TRP A 122 0.85 -9.02 6.18
N ILE A 123 1.28 -10.21 6.58
CA ILE A 123 2.11 -11.13 5.80
C ILE A 123 1.45 -12.51 5.83
N ILE A 124 1.24 -13.09 4.66
CA ILE A 124 0.70 -14.45 4.51
C ILE A 124 1.57 -15.22 3.53
N ARG A 125 1.98 -16.43 3.92
CA ARG A 125 2.83 -17.30 3.10
C ARG A 125 1.98 -18.36 2.43
N PHE A 126 2.15 -18.50 1.13
CA PHE A 126 1.41 -19.44 0.30
C PHE A 126 2.36 -20.38 -0.44
N LYS A 127 1.92 -21.64 -0.59
CA LYS A 127 2.51 -22.52 -1.59
C LYS A 127 2.29 -21.91 -2.97
N LYS A 128 3.28 -22.01 -3.86
CA LYS A 128 3.23 -21.44 -5.22
C LYS A 128 1.98 -21.82 -6.02
N VAL A 129 1.46 -23.02 -5.80
CA VAL A 129 0.30 -23.55 -6.56
C VAL A 129 -0.99 -22.79 -6.27
N VAL A 130 -1.09 -22.09 -5.13
CA VAL A 130 -2.30 -21.36 -4.71
C VAL A 130 -2.11 -19.84 -4.66
N SER A 131 -0.88 -19.34 -4.69
CA SER A 131 -0.58 -17.92 -4.48
C SER A 131 -1.27 -17.01 -5.50
N GLY A 132 -1.33 -17.42 -6.77
CA GLY A 132 -1.99 -16.65 -7.84
C GLY A 132 -3.48 -16.43 -7.59
N ARG A 133 -4.19 -17.45 -7.09
CA ARG A 133 -5.62 -17.36 -6.76
C ARG A 133 -5.84 -16.37 -5.62
N PHE A 134 -5.07 -16.48 -4.54
CA PHE A 134 -5.20 -15.57 -3.39
C PHE A 134 -4.77 -14.13 -3.73
N TRP A 135 -3.82 -13.96 -4.64
CA TRP A 135 -3.45 -12.64 -5.16
C TRP A 135 -4.62 -11.99 -5.92
N GLU A 136 -5.28 -12.74 -6.81
CA GLU A 136 -6.46 -12.25 -7.53
C GLU A 136 -7.60 -11.89 -6.58
N ASP A 137 -7.97 -12.79 -5.65
CA ASP A 137 -9.00 -12.54 -4.64
C ASP A 137 -8.69 -11.26 -3.82
N LEU A 138 -7.42 -11.07 -3.43
CA LEU A 138 -7.00 -9.88 -2.66
C LEU A 138 -7.07 -8.60 -3.47
N VAL A 139 -6.60 -8.63 -4.72
CA VAL A 139 -6.62 -7.48 -5.61
C VAL A 139 -8.05 -7.04 -5.90
N LEU A 140 -8.96 -7.99 -6.16
CA LEU A 140 -10.39 -7.72 -6.37
C LEU A 140 -11.03 -7.10 -5.12
N ALA A 141 -10.73 -7.63 -3.93
CA ALA A 141 -11.21 -7.06 -2.67
C ALA A 141 -10.69 -5.63 -2.45
N LEU A 142 -9.45 -5.35 -2.86
CA LEU A 142 -8.83 -4.04 -2.71
C LEU A 142 -9.44 -3.00 -3.67
N VAL A 143 -9.54 -3.32 -4.98
CA VAL A 143 -10.11 -2.38 -5.97
C VAL A 143 -11.61 -2.19 -5.76
N GLY A 144 -12.31 -3.20 -5.24
CA GLY A 144 -13.72 -3.15 -4.89
C GLY A 144 -14.03 -2.46 -3.55
N ASP A 145 -13.03 -1.89 -2.88
CA ASP A 145 -13.15 -1.25 -1.55
C ASP A 145 -13.87 -2.14 -0.50
N GLN A 146 -13.57 -3.44 -0.52
CA GLN A 146 -14.27 -4.43 0.31
C GLN A 146 -13.59 -4.67 1.66
N LEU A 147 -12.36 -4.20 1.83
CA LEU A 147 -11.61 -4.35 3.08
C LEU A 147 -12.00 -3.24 4.06
N GLU A 148 -12.27 -3.61 5.31
CA GLU A 148 -12.56 -2.65 6.37
C GLU A 148 -11.40 -1.68 6.58
N TYR A 149 -11.72 -0.43 6.94
CA TYR A 149 -10.75 0.66 7.03
C TYR A 149 -9.97 0.90 5.73
N GLY A 150 -10.67 0.80 4.59
CA GLY A 150 -10.09 0.97 3.25
C GLY A 150 -9.18 2.17 3.11
N ASP A 151 -9.50 3.32 3.72
CA ASP A 151 -8.68 4.55 3.65
C ASP A 151 -7.30 4.41 4.32
N ASN A 152 -7.19 3.55 5.34
CA ASN A 152 -5.94 3.20 6.02
C ASN A 152 -5.08 2.24 5.19
N ILE A 153 -5.61 1.62 4.14
CA ILE A 153 -4.87 0.68 3.29
C ILE A 153 -4.08 1.46 2.23
N CYS A 154 -2.79 1.16 2.14
CA CYS A 154 -1.89 1.73 1.13
C CYS A 154 -1.91 0.90 -0.16
N GLY A 155 -1.83 -0.43 -0.02
CA GLY A 155 -1.70 -1.34 -1.16
C GLY A 155 -1.42 -2.78 -0.75
N ALA A 156 -1.20 -3.61 -1.76
CA ALA A 156 -0.85 -5.01 -1.61
C ALA A 156 0.40 -5.39 -2.42
N VAL A 157 1.11 -6.42 -1.97
CA VAL A 157 2.32 -6.93 -2.61
C VAL A 157 2.24 -8.46 -2.74
N LEU A 158 2.51 -8.97 -3.92
CA LEU A 158 2.84 -10.37 -4.17
C LEU A 158 4.35 -10.50 -4.36
N SER A 159 5.00 -11.13 -3.39
CA SER A 159 6.43 -11.43 -3.40
C SER A 159 6.65 -12.87 -3.85
N VAL A 160 7.05 -13.05 -5.11
CA VAL A 160 7.43 -14.35 -5.68
C VAL A 160 8.84 -14.70 -5.24
N ARG A 161 9.01 -15.81 -4.52
CA ARG A 161 10.32 -16.31 -4.04
C ARG A 161 10.56 -17.74 -4.52
N PHE A 162 11.68 -18.33 -4.12
CA PHE A 162 12.07 -19.66 -4.60
C PHE A 162 11.16 -20.77 -4.04
N ASN A 163 10.96 -20.83 -2.73
CA ASN A 163 10.22 -21.92 -2.06
C ASN A 163 8.71 -21.65 -1.93
N GLU A 164 8.34 -20.41 -1.65
CA GLU A 164 6.98 -19.98 -1.35
C GLU A 164 6.76 -18.59 -1.95
N ASP A 165 5.49 -18.18 -2.06
CA ASP A 165 5.16 -16.80 -2.38
C ASP A 165 4.52 -16.15 -1.17
N ILE A 166 4.74 -14.84 -1.02
CA ILE A 166 4.31 -14.09 0.15
C ILE A 166 3.37 -13.00 -0.32
N LEU A 167 2.14 -13.01 0.19
CA LEU A 167 1.22 -11.89 0.06
C LEU A 167 1.43 -10.92 1.22
N SER A 168 1.34 -9.63 0.95
CA SER A 168 1.32 -8.61 1.99
C SER A 168 0.31 -7.52 1.71
N VAL A 169 -0.32 -6.99 2.75
CA VAL A 169 -1.23 -5.84 2.69
C VAL A 169 -0.68 -4.76 3.61
N TRP A 170 -0.44 -3.57 3.06
CA TRP A 170 0.21 -2.46 3.74
C TRP A 170 -0.83 -1.44 4.20
N ASN A 171 -0.66 -0.93 5.41
CA ASN A 171 -1.52 0.09 6.01
C ASN A 171 -0.71 1.26 6.56
N ARG A 172 -1.34 2.44 6.66
CA ARG A 172 -0.67 3.72 6.95
C ARG A 172 -0.19 3.87 8.38
N ASN A 173 -0.93 3.31 9.32
CA ASN A 173 -0.67 3.48 10.75
C ASN A 173 -0.61 2.13 11.47
N ALA A 174 0.58 1.74 11.94
CA ALA A 174 0.77 0.51 12.70
C ALA A 174 0.36 0.62 14.18
N SER A 175 0.20 1.83 14.70
CA SER A 175 -0.17 2.08 16.10
C SER A 175 -1.69 1.99 16.34
N ASP A 176 -2.49 2.07 15.28
CA ASP A 176 -3.94 1.84 15.35
C ASP A 176 -4.23 0.34 15.37
N HIS A 177 -4.17 -0.24 16.57
CA HIS A 177 -4.37 -1.67 16.80
C HIS A 177 -5.76 -2.15 16.36
N GLN A 178 -6.79 -1.31 16.51
CA GLN A 178 -8.14 -1.67 16.12
C GLN A 178 -8.24 -1.78 14.59
N ALA A 179 -7.75 -0.78 13.86
CA ALA A 179 -7.73 -0.83 12.39
C ALA A 179 -6.84 -1.97 11.87
N VAL A 180 -5.68 -2.22 12.50
CA VAL A 180 -4.78 -3.32 12.13
C VAL A 180 -5.46 -4.68 12.29
N MET A 181 -6.20 -4.91 13.39
CA MET A 181 -6.90 -6.17 13.62
C MET A 181 -8.15 -6.32 12.75
N ALA A 182 -8.91 -5.25 12.54
CA ALA A 182 -10.05 -5.27 11.63
C ALA A 182 -9.61 -5.59 10.18
N LEU A 183 -8.48 -5.02 9.74
CA LEU A 183 -7.89 -5.34 8.44
C LEU A 183 -7.52 -6.83 8.32
N ARG A 184 -6.94 -7.43 9.38
CA ARG A 184 -6.66 -8.88 9.42
C ARG A 184 -7.94 -9.68 9.18
N ASP A 185 -8.99 -9.36 9.92
CA ASP A 185 -10.24 -10.11 9.91
C ASP A 185 -10.97 -9.95 8.58
N ALA A 186 -10.91 -8.76 7.97
CA ALA A 186 -11.37 -8.52 6.62
C ALA A 186 -10.60 -9.35 5.59
N ILE A 187 -9.26 -9.35 5.62
CA ILE A 187 -8.44 -10.16 4.70
C ILE A 187 -8.80 -11.65 4.83
N LYS A 188 -8.91 -12.18 6.05
CA LYS A 188 -9.29 -13.59 6.28
C LYS A 188 -10.65 -13.91 5.67
N ARG A 189 -11.63 -13.04 5.85
CA ARG A 189 -13.00 -13.21 5.36
C ARG A 189 -13.06 -13.19 3.83
N HIS A 190 -12.47 -12.18 3.19
CA HIS A 190 -12.52 -12.02 1.74
C HIS A 190 -11.71 -13.10 1.01
N LEU A 191 -10.58 -13.50 1.56
CA LEU A 191 -9.80 -14.61 1.01
C LEU A 191 -10.37 -16.00 1.37
N LYS A 192 -11.41 -16.06 2.22
CA LYS A 192 -11.92 -17.31 2.80
C LYS A 192 -10.77 -18.18 3.31
N LEU A 193 -9.85 -17.55 4.03
CA LEU A 193 -8.56 -18.11 4.35
C LEU A 193 -8.73 -19.33 5.28
N PRO A 194 -8.26 -20.53 4.90
CA PRO A 194 -8.35 -21.70 5.77
C PRO A 194 -7.61 -21.48 7.09
N HIS A 195 -8.13 -22.06 8.18
CA HIS A 195 -7.57 -21.92 9.54
C HIS A 195 -6.08 -22.31 9.67
N GLY A 196 -5.54 -23.11 8.75
CA GLY A 196 -4.13 -23.50 8.75
C GLY A 196 -3.16 -22.42 8.29
N TYR A 197 -3.64 -21.33 7.66
CA TYR A 197 -2.78 -20.21 7.28
C TYR A 197 -2.64 -19.23 8.43
N VAL A 198 -1.38 -18.93 8.76
CA VAL A 198 -1.02 -17.93 9.77
C VAL A 198 -0.83 -16.59 9.08
N MET A 199 -1.39 -15.53 9.68
CA MET A 199 -1.08 -14.15 9.31
C MET A 199 -0.12 -13.55 10.33
N GLU A 200 0.93 -12.91 9.84
CA GLU A 200 1.91 -12.23 10.68
C GLU A 200 1.91 -10.73 10.40
N TYR A 201 1.92 -9.88 11.43
CA TYR A 201 2.04 -8.44 11.24
C TYR A 201 3.45 -7.96 11.55
N LYS A 202 3.96 -7.04 10.72
CA LYS A 202 5.24 -6.36 10.98
C LYS A 202 5.16 -4.88 10.62
N PRO A 203 5.43 -3.98 11.59
CA PRO A 203 5.66 -2.56 11.31
C PRO A 203 6.86 -2.33 10.38
N HIS A 204 6.81 -1.27 9.58
CA HIS A 204 7.87 -0.95 8.64
C HIS A 204 9.16 -0.53 9.37
N ASP A 205 9.05 0.30 10.42
CA ASP A 205 10.17 0.72 11.29
C ASP A 205 10.96 -0.47 11.86
N ALA A 206 10.25 -1.53 12.30
CA ALA A 206 10.85 -2.75 12.84
C ALA A 206 11.62 -3.52 11.77
N SER A 207 11.13 -3.51 10.52
CA SER A 207 11.79 -4.17 9.39
C SER A 207 13.10 -3.51 9.00
N LEU A 208 13.21 -2.21 9.26
CA LEU A 208 14.40 -1.41 8.95
C LEU A 208 15.46 -1.58 10.03
N ARG A 209 15.05 -1.56 11.30
CA ARG A 209 15.96 -1.78 12.43
C ARG A 209 16.65 -3.14 12.36
N ASP A 210 15.94 -4.19 11.94
CA ASP A 210 16.49 -5.55 11.91
C ASP A 210 16.93 -6.03 10.51
N ASN A 211 16.86 -5.15 9.50
CA ASN A 211 17.14 -5.46 8.09
C ASN A 211 16.40 -6.71 7.58
N SER A 212 15.18 -6.95 8.07
CA SER A 212 14.38 -8.12 7.70
C SER A 212 12.94 -7.73 7.36
N SER A 213 12.52 -8.01 6.13
CA SER A 213 11.14 -7.70 5.72
C SER A 213 10.11 -8.73 6.19
N TYR A 214 10.56 -9.95 6.54
CA TYR A 214 9.68 -11.11 6.71
C TYR A 214 10.03 -11.99 7.92
N ARG A 215 10.97 -11.59 8.79
CA ARG A 215 11.27 -12.29 10.05
C ARG A 215 10.95 -11.40 11.24
N ASN A 216 10.94 -11.95 12.45
CA ASN A 216 10.71 -11.21 13.71
C ASN A 216 9.41 -10.40 13.73
N THR A 217 8.31 -11.03 13.31
CA THR A 217 6.98 -10.43 13.26
C THR A 217 6.36 -10.35 14.65
N TRP A 218 5.58 -9.30 14.92
CA TRP A 218 5.12 -8.98 16.27
C TRP A 218 3.81 -9.67 16.65
N LEU A 219 2.88 -9.76 15.69
CA LEU A 219 1.57 -10.34 15.91
C LEU A 219 1.43 -11.58 15.05
N ARG A 220 0.88 -12.64 15.64
CA ARG A 220 0.47 -13.86 14.96
C ARG A 220 -1.02 -14.01 15.13
N GLY A 221 -1.74 -14.05 14.01
CA GLY A 221 -3.19 -14.08 13.95
C GLY A 221 -3.70 -15.18 13.06
#